data_AF-A0A7J8Q0F8-F1
#
_entry.id   AF-A0A7J8Q0F8-F1
#
_cell.length_a   1.000
_cell.length_b   1.000
_cell.length_c   1.000
_cell.angle_alpha   90.00
_cell.angle_beta   90.00
_cell.angle_gamma   90.00
#
_symmetry.space_group_name_H-M   'P 1'
#
loop_
_entity.id
_entity.type
_entity.pdbx_description
1 polymer ?
#
loop_
_entity_poly.entity_id
_entity_poly.type
_entity_poly.pdbx_seq_one_letter_code
_entity_poly.pdbx_strand_id
1 'polypeptide(L)'
;MQVIDEFGSFDKYIWSFVNHKPIVGQFRYPRQVPVKSPKSEVISKDLIRRGFRSVGPTVVYSFMQVAGLTNDHFMSCFRFQECITGVESRGKVNNDEANDETRKVEETTALG
;
A
#
# COMPACT_ATOMS: atom_id res chain seq x y z
N MET A 1 -9.18 -0.33 15.81
CA MET A 1 -8.04 0.58 15.99
C MET A 1 -6.69 -0.13 16.02
N GLN A 2 -6.59 -1.42 16.41
CA GLN A 2 -5.33 -2.20 16.47
C GLN A 2 -4.27 -1.92 15.38
N VAL A 3 -4.65 -1.86 14.10
CA VAL A 3 -3.69 -1.55 13.01
C VAL A 3 -3.13 -0.13 13.12
N ILE A 4 -3.97 0.85 13.43
CA ILE A 4 -3.54 2.24 13.61
C ILE A 4 -2.65 2.33 14.86
N ASP A 5 -3.02 1.63 15.94
CA ASP A 5 -2.25 1.65 17.19
C ASP A 5 -0.84 1.04 17.01
N GLU A 6 -0.70 -0.01 16.20
CA GLU A 6 0.58 -0.71 15.99
C GLU A 6 1.44 -0.10 14.86
N PHE A 7 0.81 0.41 13.78
CA PHE A 7 1.52 0.86 12.57
C PHE A 7 1.37 2.36 12.30
N GLY A 8 0.63 3.09 13.14
CA GLY A 8 0.32 4.51 12.97
C GLY A 8 -0.73 4.80 11.88
N SER A 9 -0.77 4.02 10.80
CA SER A 9 -1.80 4.15 9.76
C SER A 9 -2.05 2.85 9.00
N PHE A 10 -3.25 2.73 8.42
CA PHE A 10 -3.58 1.60 7.55
C PHE A 10 -2.76 1.60 6.25
N ASP A 11 -2.42 2.79 5.73
CA ASP A 11 -1.57 2.93 4.53
C ASP A 11 -0.16 2.39 4.79
N LYS A 12 0.49 2.80 5.89
CA LYS A 12 1.81 2.29 6.30
C LYS A 12 1.78 0.77 6.47
N TYR A 13 0.77 0.27 7.18
CA TYR A 13 0.57 -1.17 7.38
C TYR A 13 0.42 -1.93 6.06
N ILE A 14 -0.48 -1.52 5.18
CA ILE A 14 -0.79 -2.29 3.97
C ILE A 14 0.36 -2.27 2.94
N TRP A 15 1.03 -1.12 2.80
CA TRP A 15 2.19 -0.98 1.92
C TRP A 15 3.45 -1.70 2.44
N SER A 16 3.54 -1.96 3.75
CA SER A 16 4.65 -2.74 4.32
C SER A 16 4.75 -4.16 3.73
N PHE A 17 3.61 -4.79 3.37
CA PHE A 17 3.59 -6.13 2.78
C PHE A 17 4.27 -6.21 1.40
N VAL A 18 4.41 -5.09 0.72
CA VAL A 18 5.06 -4.96 -0.60
C VAL A 18 6.34 -4.13 -0.54
N ASN A 19 6.92 -3.96 0.65
CA ASN A 19 8.13 -3.16 0.86
C ASN A 19 8.00 -1.73 0.27
N HIS A 20 6.80 -1.15 0.38
CA HIS A 20 6.47 0.17 -0.16
C HIS A 20 6.76 0.35 -1.67
N LYS A 21 6.77 -0.75 -2.43
CA LYS A 21 6.93 -0.76 -3.89
C LYS A 21 5.88 -1.66 -4.53
N PRO A 22 5.16 -1.21 -5.59
CA PRO A 22 4.20 -2.06 -6.27
C PRO A 22 4.86 -3.31 -6.83
N ILE A 23 4.12 -4.41 -6.77
CA ILE A 23 4.46 -5.63 -7.52
C ILE A 23 4.05 -5.41 -8.98
N VAL A 24 4.92 -5.70 -9.95
CA VAL A 24 4.60 -5.51 -11.37
C VAL A 24 4.28 -6.85 -12.01
N GLY A 25 3.04 -7.05 -12.46
CA GLY A 25 2.57 -8.33 -13.01
C GLY A 25 3.03 -8.63 -14.45
N GLN A 26 3.31 -7.60 -15.26
CA GLN A 26 3.78 -7.70 -16.65
C GLN A 26 2.96 -8.63 -17.56
N PHE A 27 1.63 -8.62 -17.41
CA PHE A 27 0.76 -9.51 -18.18
C PHE A 27 0.60 -9.03 -19.64
N ARG A 28 0.58 -9.98 -20.59
CA ARG A 28 0.25 -9.72 -22.01
C ARG A 28 -1.22 -9.96 -22.31
N TYR A 29 -1.82 -10.93 -21.62
CA TYR A 29 -3.18 -11.41 -21.92
C TYR A 29 -4.01 -11.55 -20.64
N PRO A 30 -5.34 -11.32 -20.71
CA PRO A 30 -6.23 -11.43 -19.54
C PRO A 30 -6.16 -12.78 -18.81
N ARG A 31 -5.98 -13.87 -19.56
CA ARG A 31 -5.93 -15.24 -19.00
C ARG A 31 -4.71 -15.48 -18.09
N GLN A 32 -3.70 -14.61 -18.16
CA GLN A 32 -2.51 -14.69 -17.33
C GLN A 32 -2.71 -14.04 -15.96
N VAL A 33 -3.70 -13.15 -15.82
CA VAL A 33 -4.00 -12.47 -14.56
C VAL A 33 -4.61 -13.51 -13.61
N PRO A 34 -3.96 -13.80 -12.48
CA PRO A 34 -4.48 -14.81 -11.56
C PRO A 34 -5.69 -14.25 -10.80
N VAL A 35 -6.52 -15.13 -10.22
CA VAL A 35 -7.66 -14.72 -9.39
C VAL A 35 -7.22 -14.30 -7.97
N LYS A 36 -6.03 -14.74 -7.56
CA LYS A 36 -5.37 -14.42 -6.28
C LYS A 36 -3.86 -14.61 -6.43
N SER A 37 -3.08 -14.01 -5.53
CA SER A 37 -1.62 -14.17 -5.48
C SER A 37 -1.16 -14.73 -4.13
N PRO A 38 0.05 -15.33 -4.04
CA PRO A 38 0.64 -15.73 -2.75
C PRO A 38 0.68 -14.57 -1.74
N LYS A 39 0.93 -13.35 -2.23
CA LYS A 39 0.94 -12.15 -1.39
C LYS A 39 -0.45 -11.81 -0.84
N SER A 40 -1.49 -11.91 -1.67
CA SER A 40 -2.87 -11.69 -1.22
C SER A 40 -3.32 -12.71 -0.17
N GLU A 41 -2.81 -13.95 -0.22
CA GLU A 41 -3.10 -14.96 0.80
C GLU A 41 -2.46 -14.61 2.16
N VAL A 42 -1.23 -14.11 2.14
CA VAL A 42 -0.53 -13.66 3.36
C VAL A 42 -1.27 -12.48 4.00
N ILE A 43 -1.60 -11.46 3.21
CA ILE A 43 -2.32 -10.27 3.68
C ILE A 43 -3.71 -10.65 4.19
N SER A 44 -4.45 -11.48 3.45
CA SER A 44 -5.77 -11.99 3.85
C SER A 44 -5.72 -12.68 5.21
N LYS A 45 -4.77 -13.58 5.43
CA LYS A 45 -4.60 -14.26 6.73
C LYS A 45 -4.31 -13.29 7.87
N ASP A 46 -3.52 -12.25 7.62
CA ASP A 46 -3.19 -11.25 8.64
C ASP A 46 -4.40 -10.37 8.98
N LEU A 47 -5.13 -9.89 7.97
CA LEU A 47 -6.36 -9.13 8.13
C LEU A 47 -7.42 -9.93 8.90
N ILE A 48 -7.60 -11.22 8.58
CA ILE A 48 -8.52 -12.10 9.32
C ILE A 48 -8.10 -12.21 10.80
N ARG A 49 -6.80 -12.40 11.07
CA ARG A 49 -6.27 -12.46 12.45
C ARG A 49 -6.53 -11.16 13.22
N ARG A 50 -6.55 -10.02 12.53
CA ARG A 50 -6.84 -8.69 13.09
C ARG A 50 -8.33 -8.34 13.13
N GLY A 51 -9.21 -9.32 12.87
CA GLY A 51 -10.66 -9.18 13.01
C GLY A 51 -11.39 -8.56 11.82
N PHE A 52 -10.71 -8.32 10.68
CA PHE A 52 -11.37 -7.90 9.46
C PHE A 52 -12.25 -9.02 8.90
N ARG A 53 -13.39 -8.66 8.31
CA ARG A 53 -14.37 -9.60 7.72
C ARG A 53 -14.41 -9.42 6.20
N SER A 54 -14.80 -10.48 5.50
CA SER A 54 -14.91 -10.49 4.03
C SER A 54 -13.61 -10.18 3.28
N VAL A 55 -12.47 -10.46 3.90
CA VAL A 55 -11.12 -10.20 3.38
C VAL A 55 -10.47 -11.50 2.87
N GLY A 56 -11.20 -12.29 2.09
CA GLY A 56 -10.66 -13.50 1.45
C GLY A 56 -9.55 -13.16 0.43
N PRO A 57 -8.66 -14.11 0.07
CA PRO A 57 -7.51 -13.81 -0.79
C PRO A 57 -7.85 -13.16 -2.14
N THR A 58 -8.95 -13.57 -2.79
CA THR A 58 -9.41 -12.95 -4.04
C THR A 58 -9.83 -11.50 -3.83
N VAL A 59 -10.60 -11.20 -2.78
CA VAL A 59 -11.01 -9.83 -2.44
C VAL A 59 -9.78 -8.97 -2.14
N VAL A 60 -8.83 -9.51 -1.38
CA VAL A 60 -7.58 -8.82 -1.06
C VAL A 60 -6.74 -8.60 -2.31
N TYR A 61 -6.69 -9.56 -3.24
CA TYR A 61 -5.98 -9.37 -4.49
C TYR A 61 -6.61 -8.28 -5.35
N SER A 62 -7.94 -8.25 -5.48
CA SER A 62 -8.65 -7.16 -6.14
C SER A 62 -8.39 -5.81 -5.47
N PHE A 63 -8.38 -5.76 -4.14
CA PHE A 63 -8.00 -4.58 -3.39
C PHE A 63 -6.56 -4.13 -3.71
N MET A 64 -5.61 -5.07 -3.76
CA MET A 64 -4.22 -4.77 -4.11
C MET A 64 -4.11 -4.12 -5.50
N GLN A 65 -4.91 -4.59 -6.46
CA GLN A 65 -4.94 -4.07 -7.83
C GLN A 65 -5.47 -2.63 -7.86
N VAL A 66 -6.60 -2.35 -7.21
CA VAL A 66 -7.21 -1.01 -7.25
C VAL A 66 -6.45 0.02 -6.40
N ALA A 67 -5.86 -0.40 -5.28
CA ALA A 67 -5.08 0.48 -4.40
C ALA A 67 -3.64 0.72 -4.89
N GLY A 68 -3.21 0.02 -5.95
CA GLY A 68 -1.88 0.18 -6.56
C GLY A 68 -0.75 -0.57 -5.86
N LEU A 69 -1.06 -1.49 -4.93
CA LEU A 69 -0.06 -2.41 -4.35
C LEU A 69 0.48 -3.38 -5.41
N THR A 70 -0.30 -3.62 -6.47
CA THR A 70 0.16 -4.29 -7.68
C THR A 70 -0.20 -3.47 -8.90
N ASN A 71 0.71 -3.43 -9.87
CA ASN A 71 0.47 -2.90 -11.20
C ASN A 71 0.21 -4.08 -12.15
N ASP A 72 -1.08 -4.39 -12.30
CA ASP A 72 -1.57 -5.48 -13.16
C ASP A 72 -2.10 -4.96 -14.50
N HIS A 73 -1.84 -3.69 -14.84
CA HIS A 73 -2.07 -3.22 -16.20
C HIS A 73 -1.32 -4.12 -17.19
N PHE A 74 -1.95 -4.42 -18.32
CA PHE A 74 -1.28 -5.13 -19.39
C PHE A 74 -0.10 -4.32 -19.90
N MET A 75 0.96 -4.99 -20.37
CA MET A 75 2.13 -4.30 -20.92
C MET A 75 1.80 -3.39 -22.11
N SER A 76 0.70 -3.65 -22.81
CA SER A 76 0.19 -2.80 -23.90
C SER A 76 -0.71 -1.64 -23.43
N CYS A 77 -1.04 -1.55 -22.15
CA CYS A 77 -1.83 -0.46 -21.59
C CYS A 77 -1.01 0.82 -21.57
N PHE A 78 -1.60 1.93 -22.05
CA PHE A 78 -0.93 3.24 -22.09
C PHE A 78 -0.49 3.76 -20.70
N ARG A 79 -1.08 3.23 -19.62
CA ARG A 79 -0.75 3.58 -18.22
C ARG A 79 0.26 2.66 -17.55
N PHE A 80 0.68 1.58 -18.22
CA PHE A 80 1.55 0.58 -17.61
C PHE A 80 2.84 1.21 -17.05
N GLN A 81 3.49 2.08 -17.84
CA GLN A 81 4.70 2.81 -17.41
C GLN A 81 4.41 3.89 -16.35
N GLU A 82 3.33 4.66 -16.53
CA GLU A 82 2.91 5.70 -15.58
C GLU A 82 2.74 5.14 -14.15
N CYS A 83 2.13 3.95 -14.03
CA CYS A 83 1.91 3.26 -12.77
C CYS A 83 3.16 2.62 -12.16
N ILE A 84 4.27 2.51 -12.91
CA ILE A 84 5.58 2.09 -12.37
C ILE A 84 6.30 3.30 -11.76
N THR A 85 6.31 4.43 -12.48
CA THR A 85 7.08 5.62 -12.10
C THR A 85 6.40 6.48 -11.03
N GLY A 86 5.07 6.46 -10.92
CA GLY A 86 4.32 7.31 -10.00
C GLY A 86 4.55 7.05 -8.51
N VAL A 87 5.20 5.95 -8.14
CA VAL A 87 5.39 5.54 -6.73
C VAL A 87 6.64 6.17 -6.10
N GLU A 88 7.62 6.57 -6.90
CA GLU A 88 8.84 7.25 -6.41
C GLU A 88 8.52 8.60 -5.73
N SER A 89 7.42 9.24 -6.15
CA SER A 89 6.94 10.52 -5.60
C SER A 89 6.38 10.41 -4.18
N ARG A 90 5.91 9.23 -3.76
CA ARG A 90 5.26 9.02 -2.45
C ARG A 90 6.26 8.95 -1.29
N GLY A 91 7.54 8.71 -1.59
CA GLY A 91 8.63 8.77 -0.63
C GLY A 91 8.98 10.19 -0.16
N LYS A 92 8.56 11.23 -0.89
CA LYS A 92 8.82 12.63 -0.48
C LYS A 92 7.83 13.14 0.57
N VAL A 93 6.55 12.75 0.46
CA VAL A 93 5.48 13.23 1.36
C VAL A 93 5.71 12.83 2.82
N ASN A 94 6.27 11.63 3.06
CA ASN A 94 6.53 11.14 4.42
C ASN A 94 7.62 11.92 5.18
N ASN A 95 8.50 12.65 4.49
CA ASN A 95 9.51 13.48 5.14
C ASN A 95 8.98 14.87 5.51
N ASP A 96 7.90 15.33 4.87
CA ASP A 96 7.33 16.64 5.14
C ASP A 96 6.39 16.61 6.36
N GLU A 97 5.66 15.50 6.59
CA GLU A 97 4.82 15.32 7.78
C GLU A 97 5.63 15.16 9.08
N ALA A 98 6.78 14.49 9.02
CA ALA A 98 7.69 14.38 10.18
C ALA A 98 8.28 15.74 10.59
N ASN A 99 8.30 16.72 9.69
CA ASN A 99 8.83 18.06 9.95
C ASN A 99 7.76 19.03 10.50
N ASP A 100 6.46 18.72 10.37
CA ASP A 100 5.37 19.53 10.95
C ASP A 100 5.18 19.25 12.46
N GLU A 101 5.34 17.99 12.90
CA GLU A 101 5.28 17.64 14.33
C GLU A 101 6.49 18.18 15.11
N THR A 102 7.65 18.27 14.47
CA THR A 102 8.87 18.81 15.12
C THR A 102 8.78 20.34 15.31
N ARG A 103 8.01 21.04 14.48
CA ARG A 103 7.86 22.50 14.54
C ARG A 103 6.89 22.99 15.64
N LYS A 104 5.94 22.15 16.08
CA LYS A 104 4.99 22.49 17.15
C LYS A 104 5.56 22.33 18.57
N VAL A 105 6.57 21.49 18.77
CA VAL A 105 7.18 21.25 20.09
C VAL A 105 8.15 22.38 20.47
N GLU A 106 8.84 22.98 19.49
CA GLU A 106 9.78 24.09 19.76
C GLU A 106 9.07 25.42 20.09
N GLU A 107 7.86 25.64 19.58
CA GLU A 107 7.10 26.88 19.83
C GLU A 107 6.41 26.91 21.22
N THR A 108 6.22 25.74 21.85
CA THR A 108 5.63 25.62 23.20
C THR A 108 6.65 25.63 24.34
N THR A 109 7.94 25.48 24.03
CA THR A 109 9.02 25.47 25.03
C THR A 109 9.71 26.84 25.18
N ALA A 110 9.32 27.85 24.39
CA ALA A 110 9.92 29.19 24.39
C ALA A 110 9.13 30.27 25.19
N LEU A 111 8.09 29.88 25.94
CA LEU A 111 7.24 30.80 26.73
C LEU A 111 6.94 30.30 28.17
N GLY A 112 7.76 29.39 28.71
CA GLY A 112 7.68 28.90 30.09
C GLY A 112 8.91 29.26 30.90
#